data_AF-A0A6N3A2Z4-F1
#
_entry.id   AF-A0A6N3A2Z4-F1
#
_cell.length_a   1.000
_cell.length_b   1.000
_cell.length_c   1.000
_cell.angle_alpha   90.00
_cell.angle_beta   90.00
_cell.angle_gamma   90.00
#
_symmetry.space_group_name_H-M   'P 1'
#
loop_
_entity.id
_entity.type
_entity.pdbx_description
1 polymer ?
#
loop_
_entity_poly.entity_id
_entity_poly.type
_entity_poly.pdbx_seq_one_letter_code
_entity_poly.pdbx_strand_id
1 'polypeptide(L)'
;MKKFQTITGENINIEKGLKIKNSLEIMVNDINEGKVNRKQLKELCSEFVKTQNKGKFEGFWAIILDDYMPSDARIDFLYWPTYCITMAMMVGYMMNLDKEIDGFDDCFKLGLEACTKRSFRGYTYEAEKDKIKVLNMFIQSGLFEFLRENKELCPRFNVCIKRIFKEMQERVNQGDTICDLGRDYEEEFKNILKLKANSKLKLFVYGTLMFNQSNHSFLNQASVLGDAVAKGFELYNTGFGYPAVKHSESGFIEGELYTIDDNLLKSTDALESNGTLYTREFTIVKDKTGKSHLAIIYVYNKDVHEENKIQSWKEKTEDNYLWYASYGSNLNYNRFMDYINSCDDTTPPIASKPVLINHKLYFANKSCLWENKGVAFIDPKEDKNEVTLGRMYLITKDQFEQIKQLEGSKYQNKVRLGAYDGREIVTFTDYEVNEENIPSERYVEIIQKGLRETYKNLSKKEVVEYLDCRINRNIADKAESI
;
A
#
# COMPACT_ATOMS: atom_id res chain seq x y z
N MET A 1 10.23 -14.91 20.61
CA MET A 1 10.63 -16.31 20.33
C MET A 1 11.73 -16.68 21.32
N LYS A 2 11.75 -17.88 21.94
CA LYS A 2 12.98 -18.36 22.62
C LYS A 2 14.05 -18.62 21.55
N LYS A 3 15.32 -18.64 21.97
CA LYS A 3 16.48 -18.75 21.08
C LYS A 3 16.29 -19.79 19.96
N PHE A 4 16.44 -19.41 18.69
CA PHE A 4 16.41 -20.34 17.55
C PHE A 4 17.65 -21.23 17.60
N GLN A 5 17.45 -22.54 17.69
CA GLN A 5 18.55 -23.51 17.78
C GLN A 5 18.22 -24.75 16.95
N THR A 6 19.19 -25.18 16.14
CA THR A 6 19.11 -26.43 15.39
C THR A 6 19.17 -27.63 16.32
N ILE A 7 18.28 -28.59 16.11
CA ILE A 7 18.23 -29.87 16.81
C ILE A 7 19.09 -30.88 16.04
N THR A 8 20.03 -31.52 16.74
CA THR A 8 20.96 -32.54 16.22
C THR A 8 21.09 -33.71 17.20
N GLY A 9 21.48 -34.90 16.73
CA GLY A 9 21.81 -36.07 17.57
C GLY A 9 20.76 -37.19 17.54
N GLU A 10 21.01 -38.27 18.30
CA GLU A 10 20.29 -39.56 18.17
C GLU A 10 18.81 -39.55 18.60
N ASN A 11 18.37 -38.55 19.38
CA ASN A 11 16.99 -38.42 19.88
C ASN A 11 16.27 -37.19 19.30
N ILE A 12 16.06 -37.18 17.99
CA ILE A 12 15.36 -36.10 17.27
C ILE A 12 13.88 -36.09 17.66
N ASN A 13 13.46 -35.03 18.35
CA ASN A 13 12.05 -34.80 18.67
C ASN A 13 11.35 -34.05 17.52
N ILE A 14 10.67 -34.80 16.64
CA ILE A 14 9.94 -34.27 15.49
C ILE A 14 8.80 -33.33 15.91
N GLU A 15 8.07 -33.65 16.98
CA GLU A 15 6.97 -32.83 17.48
C GLU A 15 7.47 -31.43 17.90
N LYS A 16 8.62 -31.37 18.56
CA LYS A 16 9.30 -30.10 18.89
C LYS A 16 9.72 -29.35 17.62
N GLY A 17 10.23 -30.06 16.61
CA GLY A 17 10.57 -29.47 15.31
C GLY A 17 9.36 -28.82 14.62
N LEU A 18 8.22 -29.50 14.60
CA LEU A 18 6.97 -28.97 14.01
C LEU A 18 6.43 -27.75 14.77
N LYS A 19 6.56 -27.73 16.10
CA LYS A 19 6.22 -26.54 16.91
C LYS A 19 7.09 -25.33 16.54
N ILE A 20 8.39 -25.54 16.31
CA ILE A 20 9.30 -24.48 15.85
C ILE A 20 8.91 -24.02 14.44
N LYS A 21 8.65 -24.95 13.51
CA LYS A 21 8.19 -24.65 12.14
C LYS A 21 6.98 -23.70 12.16
N ASN A 22 5.96 -24.03 12.94
CA ASN A 22 4.76 -23.20 13.05
C ASN A 22 5.04 -21.85 13.72
N SER A 23 5.94 -21.81 14.70
CA SER A 23 6.34 -20.56 15.37
C SER A 23 7.04 -19.59 14.41
N LEU A 24 7.82 -20.10 13.44
CA LEU A 24 8.47 -19.26 12.44
C LEU A 24 7.48 -18.64 11.46
N GLU A 25 6.44 -19.39 11.07
CA GLU A 25 5.36 -18.85 10.24
C GLU A 25 4.59 -17.75 10.98
N ILE A 26 4.25 -17.98 12.25
CA ILE A 26 3.60 -16.97 13.11
C ILE A 26 4.49 -15.72 13.24
N MET A 27 5.80 -15.88 13.42
CA MET A 27 6.73 -14.76 13.48
C MET A 27 6.69 -13.90 12.22
N VAL A 28 6.68 -14.49 11.03
CA VAL A 28 6.59 -13.72 9.77
C VAL A 28 5.28 -12.95 9.70
N ASN A 29 4.17 -13.58 10.08
CA ASN A 29 2.87 -12.91 10.10
C ASN A 29 2.84 -11.77 11.11
N ASP A 30 3.38 -11.98 12.31
CA ASP A 30 3.46 -10.94 13.35
C ASP A 30 4.37 -9.77 12.94
N ILE A 31 5.44 -10.05 12.18
CA ILE A 31 6.24 -8.99 11.54
C ILE A 31 5.36 -8.22 10.55
N ASN A 32 4.73 -8.89 9.58
CA ASN A 32 3.93 -8.25 8.53
C ASN A 32 2.72 -7.46 9.08
N GLU A 33 2.17 -7.85 10.23
CA GLU A 33 1.08 -7.16 10.94
C GLU A 33 1.55 -6.04 11.90
N GLY A 34 2.86 -5.74 11.90
CA GLY A 34 3.46 -4.71 12.75
C GLY A 34 3.32 -4.99 14.25
N LYS A 35 3.25 -6.26 14.64
CA LYS A 35 3.25 -6.68 16.06
C LYS A 35 4.67 -6.84 16.60
N VAL A 36 5.64 -7.10 15.72
CA VAL A 36 7.07 -7.11 16.04
C VAL A 36 7.64 -5.72 15.78
N ASN A 37 8.17 -5.07 16.82
CA ASN A 37 8.81 -3.76 16.68
C ASN A 37 10.25 -3.89 16.15
N ARG A 38 10.84 -2.76 15.74
CA ARG A 38 12.20 -2.72 15.16
C ARG A 38 13.27 -3.32 16.09
N LYS A 39 13.19 -3.06 17.40
CA LYS A 39 14.13 -3.61 18.40
C LYS A 39 14.03 -5.14 18.48
N GLN A 40 12.82 -5.68 18.57
CA GLN A 40 12.58 -7.11 18.57
C GLN A 40 13.05 -7.76 17.25
N LEU A 41 12.82 -7.10 16.11
CA LEU A 41 13.31 -7.59 14.81
C LEU A 41 14.84 -7.59 14.75
N LYS A 42 15.50 -6.56 15.31
CA LYS A 42 16.96 -6.50 15.43
C LYS A 42 17.51 -7.64 16.28
N GLU A 43 16.89 -7.95 17.41
CA GLU A 43 17.26 -9.08 18.26
C GLU A 43 17.13 -10.41 17.52
N LEU A 44 16.02 -10.61 16.80
CA LEU A 44 15.80 -11.79 15.96
C LEU A 44 16.86 -11.93 14.86
N CYS A 45 17.11 -10.86 14.10
CA CYS A 45 18.11 -10.86 13.03
C CYS A 45 19.53 -11.13 13.57
N SER A 46 19.88 -10.53 14.71
CA SER A 46 21.16 -10.77 15.38
C SER A 46 21.33 -12.24 15.80
N GLU A 47 20.24 -12.89 16.19
CA GLU A 47 20.22 -14.32 16.45
C GLU A 47 20.32 -15.16 15.17
N PHE A 48 19.63 -14.78 14.10
CA PHE A 48 19.69 -15.50 12.82
C PHE A 48 21.10 -15.50 12.21
N VAL A 49 21.84 -14.39 12.32
CA VAL A 49 23.25 -14.33 11.93
C VAL A 49 24.11 -15.36 12.68
N LYS A 50 23.85 -15.56 13.97
CA LYS A 50 24.62 -16.51 14.81
C LYS A 50 24.27 -17.97 14.54
N THR A 51 23.06 -18.22 14.05
CA THR A 51 22.47 -19.56 13.97
C THR A 51 22.39 -20.11 12.54
N GLN A 52 22.78 -19.32 11.54
CA GLN A 52 22.90 -19.81 10.17
C GLN A 52 23.96 -20.90 10.06
N ASN A 53 23.64 -21.97 9.35
CA ASN A 53 24.57 -23.09 9.16
C ASN A 53 25.78 -22.67 8.32
N LYS A 54 26.96 -23.18 8.70
CA LYS A 54 28.26 -22.90 8.04
C LYS A 54 28.91 -24.13 7.38
N GLY A 55 28.26 -25.29 7.47
CA GLY A 55 28.78 -26.58 6.96
C GLY A 55 28.14 -27.01 5.64
N LYS A 56 27.85 -28.30 5.50
CA LYS A 56 27.18 -28.91 4.32
C LYS A 56 25.90 -28.18 3.87
N PHE A 57 25.22 -27.52 4.80
CA PHE A 57 24.00 -26.74 4.56
C PHE A 57 24.24 -25.23 4.73
N GLU A 58 25.38 -24.73 4.26
CA GLU A 58 25.69 -23.29 4.31
C GLU A 58 24.55 -22.42 3.73
N GLY A 59 24.23 -21.35 4.46
CA GLY A 59 23.15 -20.41 4.14
C GLY A 59 21.76 -20.83 4.62
N PHE A 60 21.58 -22.06 5.09
CA PHE A 60 20.29 -22.53 5.60
C PHE A 60 20.14 -22.32 7.10
N TRP A 61 18.90 -22.13 7.55
CA TRP A 61 18.50 -22.21 8.95
C TRP A 61 17.70 -23.48 9.19
N ALA A 62 18.39 -24.56 9.56
CA ALA A 62 17.74 -25.82 9.82
C ALA A 62 17.14 -25.87 11.24
N ILE A 63 15.91 -26.37 11.36
CA ILE A 63 15.31 -26.74 12.65
C ILE A 63 15.88 -28.08 13.11
N ILE A 64 16.02 -29.04 12.19
CA ILE A 64 16.59 -30.37 12.44
C ILE A 64 17.68 -30.59 11.40
N LEU A 65 18.85 -31.09 11.82
CA LEU A 65 19.87 -31.60 10.91
C LEU A 65 20.19 -33.05 11.25
N ASP A 66 19.98 -33.91 10.26
CA ASP A 66 20.31 -35.32 10.28
C ASP A 66 20.82 -35.74 8.89
N ASP A 67 21.92 -36.50 8.83
CA ASP A 67 22.54 -36.89 7.56
C ASP A 67 21.68 -37.84 6.73
N TYR A 68 20.75 -38.56 7.38
CA TYR A 68 19.79 -39.47 6.77
C TYR A 68 18.40 -38.84 6.58
N MET A 69 18.27 -37.52 6.79
CA MET A 69 16.99 -36.82 6.67
C MET A 69 16.38 -37.04 5.27
N PRO A 70 15.18 -37.64 5.20
CA PRO A 70 14.43 -37.83 3.96
C PRO A 70 14.18 -36.51 3.21
N SER A 71 14.03 -36.59 1.90
CA SER A 71 13.87 -35.40 1.04
C SER A 71 12.64 -34.55 1.41
N ASP A 72 11.56 -35.20 1.85
CA ASP A 72 10.36 -34.63 2.48
C ASP A 72 10.70 -33.76 3.66
N ALA A 73 11.39 -34.36 4.62
CA ALA A 73 11.60 -33.77 5.93
C ALA A 73 12.47 -32.51 5.81
N ARG A 74 13.34 -32.46 4.79
CA ARG A 74 14.12 -31.24 4.47
C ARG A 74 13.22 -30.07 4.14
N ILE A 75 12.03 -30.27 3.58
CA ILE A 75 11.16 -29.14 3.23
C ILE A 75 10.65 -28.46 4.49
N ASP A 76 10.22 -29.24 5.47
CA ASP A 76 9.73 -28.73 6.75
C ASP A 76 10.83 -28.22 7.68
N PHE A 77 11.98 -28.90 7.71
CA PHE A 77 13.01 -28.64 8.72
C PHE A 77 14.26 -27.95 8.18
N LEU A 78 14.40 -27.75 6.87
CA LEU A 78 15.53 -27.06 6.24
C LEU A 78 15.07 -25.89 5.36
N TYR A 79 14.14 -26.12 4.41
CA TYR A 79 13.71 -25.08 3.45
C TYR A 79 12.72 -24.09 4.06
N TRP A 80 11.63 -24.59 4.68
CA TRP A 80 10.61 -23.76 5.32
C TRP A 80 11.17 -22.75 6.33
N PRO A 81 11.98 -23.17 7.33
CA PRO A 81 12.59 -22.21 8.24
C PRO A 81 13.51 -21.22 7.54
N THR A 82 14.22 -21.64 6.49
CA THR A 82 15.05 -20.74 5.68
C THR A 82 14.21 -19.71 4.94
N TYR A 83 13.06 -20.08 4.36
CA TYR A 83 12.15 -19.11 3.76
C TYR A 83 11.64 -18.09 4.79
N CYS A 84 11.15 -18.55 5.95
CA CYS A 84 10.62 -17.66 6.99
C CYS A 84 11.69 -16.70 7.54
N ILE A 85 12.89 -17.21 7.83
CA ILE A 85 13.97 -16.39 8.37
C ILE A 85 14.50 -15.41 7.32
N THR A 86 14.64 -15.82 6.06
CA THR A 86 15.00 -14.91 4.96
C THR A 86 13.96 -13.81 4.78
N MET A 87 12.65 -14.08 4.92
CA MET A 87 11.62 -13.03 4.89
C MET A 87 11.79 -12.03 6.04
N ALA A 88 12.04 -12.51 7.26
CA ALA A 88 12.29 -11.64 8.41
C ALA A 88 13.55 -10.78 8.22
N MET A 89 14.64 -11.38 7.72
CA MET A 89 15.86 -10.65 7.38
C MET A 89 15.65 -9.66 6.23
N MET A 90 14.81 -9.98 5.24
CA MET A 90 14.47 -9.03 4.17
C MET A 90 13.77 -7.79 4.70
N VAL A 91 12.82 -7.94 5.64
CA VAL A 91 12.20 -6.80 6.32
C VAL A 91 13.24 -6.04 7.14
N GLY A 92 14.12 -6.74 7.88
CA GLY A 92 15.18 -6.12 8.65
C GLY A 92 16.17 -5.31 7.80
N TYR A 93 16.55 -5.84 6.64
CA TYR A 93 17.40 -5.17 5.66
C TYR A 93 16.74 -3.88 5.15
N MET A 94 15.45 -3.93 4.80
CA MET A 94 14.70 -2.74 4.38
C MET A 94 14.54 -1.70 5.51
N MET A 95 14.65 -2.12 6.77
CA MET A 95 14.70 -1.25 7.97
C MET A 95 16.13 -0.77 8.32
N ASN A 96 17.10 -0.93 7.41
CA ASN A 96 18.52 -0.58 7.60
C ASN A 96 19.22 -1.31 8.77
N LEU A 97 18.74 -2.49 9.18
CA LEU A 97 19.37 -3.24 10.28
C LEU A 97 20.72 -3.88 9.90
N ASP A 98 21.01 -4.01 8.61
CA ASP A 98 22.30 -4.43 8.06
C ASP A 98 23.46 -3.54 8.55
N LYS A 99 23.19 -2.25 8.71
CA LYS A 99 24.18 -1.26 9.21
C LYS A 99 24.44 -1.37 10.71
N GLU A 100 23.58 -2.10 11.44
CA GLU A 100 23.63 -2.21 12.90
C GLU A 100 23.97 -3.61 13.42
N ILE A 101 24.04 -4.61 12.53
CA ILE A 101 24.26 -6.01 12.88
C ILE A 101 25.45 -6.54 12.09
N ASP A 102 26.54 -6.83 12.79
CA ASP A 102 27.74 -7.41 12.17
C ASP A 102 27.44 -8.74 11.49
N GLY A 103 27.90 -8.91 10.24
CA GLY A 103 27.72 -10.12 9.45
C GLY A 103 26.33 -10.30 8.85
N PHE A 104 25.46 -9.29 8.95
CA PHE A 104 24.10 -9.34 8.41
C PHE A 104 24.08 -9.57 6.89
N ASP A 105 24.83 -8.77 6.14
CA ASP A 105 24.82 -8.80 4.66
C ASP A 105 25.20 -10.17 4.10
N ASP A 106 26.29 -10.75 4.60
CA ASP A 106 26.78 -12.06 4.13
C ASP A 106 25.77 -13.15 4.48
N CYS A 107 25.27 -13.14 5.72
CA CYS A 107 24.24 -14.05 6.18
C CYS A 107 22.96 -13.95 5.32
N PHE A 108 22.50 -12.74 5.05
CA PHE A 108 21.30 -12.49 4.27
C PHE A 108 21.46 -12.96 2.82
N LYS A 109 22.60 -12.66 2.17
CA LYS A 109 22.91 -13.10 0.81
C LYS A 109 22.92 -14.63 0.70
N LEU A 110 23.54 -15.32 1.64
CA LEU A 110 23.55 -16.78 1.70
C LEU A 110 22.14 -17.36 1.90
N GLY A 111 21.31 -16.71 2.72
CA GLY A 111 19.91 -17.08 2.92
C GLY A 111 19.07 -16.94 1.65
N LEU A 112 19.20 -15.82 0.94
CA LEU A 112 18.56 -15.59 -0.36
C LEU A 112 18.98 -16.64 -1.38
N GLU A 113 20.28 -16.96 -1.46
CA GLU A 113 20.78 -18.01 -2.34
C GLU A 113 20.21 -19.39 -1.97
N ALA A 114 20.16 -19.73 -0.68
CA ALA A 114 19.59 -20.98 -0.20
C ALA A 114 18.11 -21.14 -0.62
N CYS A 115 17.32 -20.06 -0.59
CA CYS A 115 15.93 -20.07 -1.06
C CYS A 115 15.78 -20.47 -2.54
N THR A 116 16.79 -20.20 -3.37
CA THR A 116 16.74 -20.53 -4.81
C THR A 116 16.96 -22.01 -5.13
N LYS A 117 17.56 -22.78 -4.21
CA LYS A 117 18.02 -24.16 -4.46
C LYS A 117 16.88 -25.13 -4.81
N ARG A 118 15.63 -24.83 -4.42
CA ARG A 118 14.42 -25.57 -4.85
C ARG A 118 13.46 -24.76 -5.72
N SER A 119 13.83 -23.54 -6.12
CA SER A 119 12.90 -22.62 -6.80
C SER A 119 11.54 -22.51 -6.08
N PHE A 120 11.57 -22.47 -4.75
CA PHE A 120 10.39 -22.38 -3.87
C PHE A 120 9.39 -23.55 -3.96
N ARG A 121 9.78 -24.71 -4.53
CA ARG A 121 8.91 -25.89 -4.66
C ARG A 121 8.79 -26.71 -3.35
N GLY A 122 7.55 -27.11 -3.01
CA GLY A 122 7.17 -27.94 -1.87
C GLY A 122 7.45 -29.45 -1.99
N TYR A 123 6.86 -30.25 -1.08
CA TYR A 123 7.08 -31.71 -0.94
C TYR A 123 6.04 -32.55 -1.68
N THR A 124 4.79 -32.13 -1.57
CA THR A 124 3.65 -33.01 -1.81
C THR A 124 3.31 -33.06 -3.30
N TYR A 125 2.31 -33.87 -3.60
CA TYR A 125 1.54 -33.72 -4.83
C TYR A 125 0.93 -32.31 -5.01
N GLU A 126 1.04 -31.41 -4.02
CA GLU A 126 0.62 -30.00 -4.06
C GLU A 126 1.83 -29.04 -4.16
N ALA A 127 2.85 -29.40 -4.96
CA ALA A 127 4.10 -28.65 -5.05
C ALA A 127 3.90 -27.20 -5.51
N GLU A 128 2.88 -26.95 -6.35
CA GLU A 128 2.56 -25.60 -6.83
C GLU A 128 1.84 -24.79 -5.74
N LYS A 129 0.96 -25.41 -4.95
CA LYS A 129 0.31 -24.77 -3.79
C LYS A 129 1.32 -24.23 -2.79
N ASP A 130 2.32 -25.02 -2.43
CA ASP A 130 3.38 -24.61 -1.49
C ASP A 130 4.20 -23.44 -2.05
N LYS A 131 4.51 -23.48 -3.35
CA LYS A 131 5.23 -22.41 -4.05
C LYS A 131 4.43 -21.11 -4.04
N ILE A 132 3.13 -21.17 -4.35
CA ILE A 132 2.20 -20.03 -4.28
C ILE A 132 2.15 -19.47 -2.85
N LYS A 133 2.06 -20.34 -1.83
CA LYS A 133 2.06 -19.92 -0.41
C LYS A 133 3.34 -19.15 -0.07
N VAL A 134 4.51 -19.69 -0.38
CA VAL A 134 5.80 -19.07 -0.07
C VAL A 134 5.97 -17.74 -0.81
N LEU A 135 5.60 -17.68 -2.10
CA LEU A 135 5.63 -16.43 -2.87
C LEU A 135 4.71 -15.38 -2.25
N ASN A 136 3.49 -15.74 -1.88
CA ASN A 136 2.56 -14.80 -1.26
C ASN A 136 3.12 -14.26 0.07
N MET A 137 3.73 -15.10 0.90
CA MET A 137 4.39 -14.65 2.13
C MET A 137 5.57 -13.70 1.85
N PHE A 138 6.41 -14.00 0.86
CA PHE A 138 7.48 -13.08 0.43
C PHE A 138 6.92 -11.74 -0.03
N ILE A 139 5.85 -11.74 -0.84
CA ILE A 139 5.18 -10.52 -1.32
C ILE A 139 4.65 -9.71 -0.14
N GLN A 140 4.00 -10.35 0.83
CA GLN A 140 3.50 -9.69 2.04
C GLN A 140 4.62 -9.09 2.89
N SER A 141 5.80 -9.72 2.89
CA SER A 141 7.01 -9.19 3.54
C SER A 141 7.77 -8.15 2.71
N GLY A 142 7.25 -7.72 1.57
CA GLY A 142 7.82 -6.64 0.76
C GLY A 142 8.80 -7.08 -0.33
N LEU A 143 8.59 -8.27 -0.94
CA LEU A 143 9.44 -8.79 -2.01
C LEU A 143 9.68 -7.78 -3.14
N PHE A 144 8.62 -7.11 -3.62
CA PHE A 144 8.75 -6.24 -4.79
C PHE A 144 9.45 -4.92 -4.46
N GLU A 145 9.22 -4.39 -3.27
CA GLU A 145 9.93 -3.26 -2.69
C GLU A 145 11.43 -3.58 -2.59
N PHE A 146 11.76 -4.75 -2.04
CA PHE A 146 13.13 -5.23 -1.92
C PHE A 146 13.83 -5.38 -3.28
N LEU A 147 13.19 -6.08 -4.23
CA LEU A 147 13.77 -6.37 -5.55
C LEU A 147 13.99 -5.10 -6.40
N ARG A 148 13.23 -4.04 -6.13
CA ARG A 148 13.32 -2.78 -6.87
C ARG A 148 14.64 -2.07 -6.60
N GLU A 149 15.02 -1.98 -5.33
CA GLU A 149 16.20 -1.26 -4.86
C GLU A 149 17.47 -2.13 -4.86
N ASN A 150 17.33 -3.47 -4.78
CA ASN A 150 18.45 -4.38 -4.51
C ASN A 150 18.73 -5.35 -5.67
N LYS A 151 18.72 -4.83 -6.90
CA LYS A 151 18.89 -5.65 -8.12
C LYS A 151 20.21 -6.43 -8.15
N GLU A 152 21.27 -5.85 -7.59
CA GLU A 152 22.62 -6.43 -7.59
C GLU A 152 22.94 -7.23 -6.31
N LEU A 153 22.13 -7.12 -5.25
CA LEU A 153 22.43 -7.75 -3.96
C LEU A 153 22.41 -9.29 -4.05
N CYS A 154 21.46 -9.85 -4.81
CA CYS A 154 21.40 -11.30 -5.06
C CYS A 154 20.86 -11.60 -6.47
N PRO A 155 21.73 -11.61 -7.50
CA PRO A 155 21.31 -11.83 -8.90
C PRO A 155 20.60 -13.18 -9.11
N ARG A 156 21.04 -14.25 -8.43
CA ARG A 156 20.43 -15.58 -8.53
C ARG A 156 18.98 -15.59 -8.02
N PHE A 157 18.73 -14.96 -6.87
CA PHE A 157 17.38 -14.83 -6.32
C PHE A 157 16.48 -14.02 -7.27
N ASN A 158 16.99 -12.90 -7.77
CA ASN A 158 16.26 -12.02 -8.68
C ASN A 158 15.87 -12.73 -9.98
N VAL A 159 16.80 -13.48 -10.57
CA VAL A 159 16.54 -14.32 -11.76
C VAL A 159 15.54 -15.42 -11.46
N CYS A 160 15.65 -16.08 -10.30
CA CYS A 160 14.73 -17.13 -9.89
C CYS A 160 13.28 -16.61 -9.79
N ILE A 161 13.07 -15.48 -9.11
CA ILE A 161 11.75 -14.85 -8.99
C ILE A 161 11.22 -14.43 -10.37
N LYS A 162 12.04 -13.76 -11.20
CA LYS A 162 11.63 -13.38 -12.56
C LYS A 162 11.18 -14.57 -13.39
N ARG A 163 11.90 -15.69 -13.33
CA ARG A 163 11.56 -16.93 -14.03
C ARG A 163 10.21 -17.48 -13.57
N ILE A 164 9.98 -17.53 -12.26
CA ILE A 164 8.72 -18.03 -11.69
C ILE A 164 7.52 -17.22 -12.19
N PHE A 165 7.60 -15.88 -12.13
CA PHE A 165 6.52 -15.02 -12.61
C PHE A 165 6.31 -15.13 -14.13
N LYS A 166 7.39 -15.30 -14.89
CA LYS A 166 7.31 -15.52 -16.34
C LYS A 166 6.61 -16.84 -16.67
N GLU A 167 7.00 -17.93 -16.01
CA GLU A 167 6.40 -19.26 -16.15
C GLU A 167 4.90 -19.22 -15.80
N MET A 168 4.52 -18.60 -14.67
CA MET A 168 3.11 -18.44 -14.29
C MET A 168 2.31 -17.67 -15.34
N GLN A 169 2.85 -16.58 -15.89
CA GLN A 169 2.19 -15.80 -16.93
C GLN A 169 2.02 -16.60 -18.23
N GLU A 170 3.05 -17.35 -18.65
CA GLU A 170 3.00 -18.19 -19.86
C GLU A 170 1.93 -19.28 -19.73
N ARG A 171 1.85 -19.91 -18.55
CA ARG A 171 0.86 -20.96 -18.26
C ARG A 171 -0.58 -20.44 -18.30
N VAL A 172 -0.83 -19.27 -17.70
CA VAL A 172 -2.14 -18.60 -17.80
C VAL A 172 -2.49 -18.27 -19.25
N ASN A 173 -1.54 -17.74 -20.03
CA ASN A 173 -1.78 -17.38 -21.43
C ASN A 173 -2.07 -18.60 -22.32
N GLN A 174 -1.52 -19.77 -21.99
CA GLN A 174 -1.67 -21.01 -22.76
C GLN A 174 -2.86 -21.85 -22.29
N GLY A 175 -3.52 -21.49 -21.17
CA GLY A 175 -4.51 -22.34 -20.51
C GLY A 175 -3.90 -23.62 -19.89
N ASP A 176 -2.58 -23.66 -19.67
CA ASP A 176 -1.87 -24.78 -19.03
C ASP A 176 -1.73 -24.55 -17.51
N THR A 177 -2.86 -24.43 -16.84
CA THR A 177 -2.93 -24.08 -15.41
C THR A 177 -3.22 -25.27 -14.51
N ILE A 178 -3.45 -26.45 -15.09
CA ILE A 178 -3.63 -27.70 -14.37
C ILE A 178 -2.26 -28.19 -13.87
N CYS A 179 -2.13 -28.30 -12.56
CA CYS A 179 -0.91 -28.73 -11.88
C CYS A 179 -1.25 -29.80 -10.85
N ASP A 180 -0.22 -30.31 -10.15
CA ASP A 180 -0.43 -31.16 -8.98
C ASP A 180 -1.29 -32.39 -9.35
N LEU A 181 -2.24 -32.81 -8.49
CA LEU A 181 -3.19 -33.90 -8.77
C LEU A 181 -4.36 -33.45 -9.67
N GLY A 182 -4.06 -32.81 -10.80
CA GLY A 182 -5.07 -32.35 -11.76
C GLY A 182 -5.87 -31.14 -11.28
N ARG A 183 -5.33 -30.36 -10.35
CA ARG A 183 -5.98 -29.14 -9.84
C ARG A 183 -5.64 -27.96 -10.74
N ASP A 184 -6.66 -27.19 -11.09
CA ASP A 184 -6.49 -25.93 -11.81
C ASP A 184 -6.10 -24.79 -10.85
N TYR A 185 -5.04 -24.06 -11.20
CA TYR A 185 -4.48 -22.92 -10.45
C TYR A 185 -4.60 -21.58 -11.19
N GLU A 186 -5.44 -21.48 -12.22
CA GLU A 186 -5.57 -20.26 -13.03
C GLU A 186 -5.85 -19.02 -12.17
N GLU A 187 -6.78 -19.12 -11.23
CA GLU A 187 -7.16 -18.01 -10.35
C GLU A 187 -6.03 -17.65 -9.37
N GLU A 188 -5.36 -18.63 -8.76
CA GLU A 188 -4.20 -18.38 -7.89
C GLU A 188 -3.05 -17.71 -8.64
N PHE A 189 -2.76 -18.14 -9.87
CA PHE A 189 -1.75 -17.50 -10.73
C PHE A 189 -2.14 -16.07 -11.07
N LYS A 190 -3.38 -15.84 -11.54
CA LYS A 190 -3.88 -14.48 -11.82
C LYS A 190 -3.79 -13.58 -10.60
N ASN A 191 -4.12 -14.09 -9.41
CA ASN A 191 -4.03 -13.33 -8.16
C ASN A 191 -2.59 -12.91 -7.84
N ILE A 192 -1.61 -13.83 -7.91
CA ILE A 192 -0.19 -13.49 -7.69
C ILE A 192 0.33 -12.52 -8.75
N LEU A 193 -0.01 -12.72 -10.03
CA LEU A 193 0.37 -11.83 -11.12
C LEU A 193 -0.20 -10.42 -10.92
N LYS A 194 -1.45 -10.31 -10.45
CA LYS A 194 -2.10 -9.04 -10.11
C LYS A 194 -1.41 -8.34 -8.93
N LEU A 195 -0.99 -9.07 -7.90
CA LEU A 195 -0.22 -8.51 -6.79
C LEU A 195 1.10 -7.86 -7.27
N LYS A 196 1.77 -8.47 -8.24
CA LYS A 196 2.97 -7.91 -8.88
C LYS A 196 2.65 -6.63 -9.65
N ALA A 197 1.63 -6.67 -10.52
CA ALA A 197 1.24 -5.52 -11.34
C ALA A 197 0.84 -4.31 -10.48
N ASN A 198 0.15 -4.57 -9.38
CA ASN A 198 -0.36 -3.53 -8.48
C ASN A 198 0.61 -3.16 -7.34
N SER A 199 1.86 -3.63 -7.37
CA SER A 199 2.86 -3.29 -6.37
C SER A 199 3.31 -1.83 -6.53
N LYS A 200 2.54 -0.93 -5.94
CA LYS A 200 2.87 0.48 -5.77
C LYS A 200 3.65 0.66 -4.46
N LEU A 201 4.68 1.48 -4.50
CA LEU A 201 5.43 1.86 -3.31
C LEU A 201 4.51 2.68 -2.42
N LYS A 202 4.70 2.57 -1.11
CA LYS A 202 3.99 3.40 -0.15
C LYS A 202 4.97 4.34 0.53
N LEU A 203 4.55 5.58 0.71
CA LEU A 203 5.32 6.62 1.38
C LEU A 203 4.52 7.14 2.58
N PHE A 204 5.10 7.02 3.76
CA PHE A 204 4.58 7.61 4.98
C PHE A 204 5.25 8.95 5.24
N VAL A 205 4.45 10.03 5.28
CA VAL A 205 4.93 11.40 5.51
C VAL A 205 4.37 11.96 6.80
N TYR A 206 5.20 12.69 7.53
CA TYR A 206 4.90 13.16 8.89
C TYR A 206 5.20 14.66 9.08
N GLY A 207 5.46 15.38 7.98
CA GLY A 207 6.02 16.72 8.00
C GLY A 207 5.65 17.61 6.82
N THR A 208 6.64 18.29 6.25
CA THR A 208 6.50 19.25 5.13
C THR A 208 5.83 18.67 3.88
N LEU A 209 5.88 17.36 3.68
CA LEU A 209 5.20 16.65 2.59
C LEU A 209 3.71 16.34 2.86
N MET A 210 3.26 16.42 4.12
CA MET A 210 1.85 16.20 4.45
C MET A 210 0.95 17.24 3.75
N PHE A 211 -0.33 16.91 3.62
CA PHE A 211 -1.29 17.81 3.00
C PHE A 211 -1.35 19.19 3.66
N ASN A 212 -1.42 20.23 2.83
CA ASN A 212 -1.43 21.63 3.24
C ASN A 212 -0.14 22.04 3.98
N GLN A 213 0.99 21.41 3.65
CA GLN A 213 2.33 21.79 4.13
C GLN A 213 3.21 22.23 2.96
N SER A 214 4.34 22.86 3.27
CA SER A 214 5.18 23.60 2.32
C SER A 214 5.63 22.79 1.09
N ASN A 215 5.89 21.50 1.25
CA ASN A 215 6.37 20.61 0.19
C ASN A 215 5.28 19.67 -0.35
N HIS A 216 4.01 19.84 0.01
CA HIS A 216 2.95 18.93 -0.44
C HIS A 216 2.80 18.87 -1.96
N SER A 217 3.14 19.95 -2.67
CA SER A 217 3.06 20.03 -4.13
C SER A 217 3.85 18.95 -4.87
N PHE A 218 4.87 18.37 -4.23
CA PHE A 218 5.62 17.24 -4.77
C PHE A 218 4.75 15.97 -4.85
N LEU A 219 3.74 15.82 -3.99
CA LEU A 219 2.87 14.65 -3.91
C LEU A 219 1.54 14.80 -4.68
N ASN A 220 1.36 15.84 -5.50
CA ASN A 220 0.10 16.06 -6.23
C ASN A 220 -0.34 14.86 -7.10
N GLN A 221 0.61 14.08 -7.62
CA GLN A 221 0.34 12.91 -8.46
C GLN A 221 0.24 11.61 -7.64
N ALA A 222 0.48 11.66 -6.34
CA ALA A 222 0.40 10.51 -5.45
C ALA A 222 -1.06 10.22 -5.08
N SER A 223 -1.44 8.94 -5.02
CA SER A 223 -2.78 8.59 -4.51
C SER A 223 -2.74 8.48 -2.99
N VAL A 224 -3.69 9.13 -2.31
CA VAL A 224 -3.73 9.20 -0.84
C VAL A 224 -4.43 7.96 -0.30
N LEU A 225 -3.75 7.22 0.58
CA LEU A 225 -4.35 6.10 1.31
C LEU A 225 -5.05 6.57 2.59
N GLY A 226 -4.60 7.67 3.18
CA GLY A 226 -5.24 8.30 4.33
C GLY A 226 -4.24 8.55 5.48
N ASP A 227 -4.77 8.79 6.67
CA ASP A 227 -3.94 8.99 7.85
C ASP A 227 -3.41 7.64 8.37
N ALA A 228 -2.20 7.65 8.91
CA ALA A 228 -1.54 6.46 9.42
C ALA A 228 -0.68 6.78 10.65
N VAL A 229 -0.28 5.74 11.38
CA VAL A 229 0.60 5.81 12.54
C VAL A 229 1.82 4.91 12.35
N ALA A 230 3.01 5.46 12.58
CA ALA A 230 4.25 4.71 12.63
C ALA A 230 4.72 4.60 14.09
N LYS A 231 4.97 3.37 14.57
CA LYS A 231 5.50 3.11 15.92
C LYS A 231 7.03 2.98 15.89
N GLY A 232 7.66 3.26 17.02
CA GLY A 232 9.11 3.20 17.19
C GLY A 232 9.82 4.48 16.77
N PHE A 233 9.11 5.61 16.79
CA PHE A 233 9.62 6.90 16.33
C PHE A 233 9.17 8.04 17.23
N GLU A 234 9.97 9.10 17.25
CA GLU A 234 9.66 10.37 17.89
C GLU A 234 9.92 11.51 16.92
N LEU A 235 9.15 12.58 17.10
CA LEU A 235 9.15 13.74 16.23
C LEU A 235 9.75 14.95 16.95
N TYR A 236 10.55 15.72 16.22
CA TYR A 236 11.28 16.89 16.72
C TYR A 236 11.11 18.05 15.75
N ASN A 237 11.02 19.26 16.28
CA ASN A 237 11.12 20.48 15.48
C ASN A 237 12.61 20.82 15.29
N THR A 238 13.08 20.93 14.05
CA THR A 238 14.49 21.28 13.80
C THR A 238 14.79 22.76 13.99
N GLY A 239 13.77 23.62 14.04
CA GLY A 239 13.91 25.09 14.02
C GLY A 239 14.17 25.66 12.62
N PHE A 240 14.34 24.82 11.59
CA PHE A 240 14.65 25.24 10.22
C PHE A 240 13.45 25.13 9.26
N GLY A 241 12.24 24.95 9.78
CA GLY A 241 11.01 24.86 8.97
C GLY A 241 10.70 23.46 8.42
N TYR A 242 11.36 22.42 8.94
CA TYR A 242 11.08 21.02 8.64
C TYR A 242 11.22 20.14 9.90
N PRO A 243 10.47 19.03 10.04
CA PRO A 243 10.58 18.16 11.20
C PRO A 243 11.67 17.12 11.07
N ALA A 244 12.16 16.63 12.20
CA ALA A 244 13.05 15.49 12.30
C ALA A 244 12.35 14.32 12.98
N VAL A 245 12.45 13.13 12.38
CA VAL A 245 12.07 11.87 13.03
C VAL A 245 13.33 11.12 13.46
N LYS A 246 13.29 10.55 14.66
CA LYS A 246 14.32 9.64 15.21
C LYS A 246 13.68 8.37 15.72
N HIS A 247 14.44 7.28 15.73
CA HIS A 247 14.01 6.03 16.35
C HIS A 247 13.80 6.20 17.86
N SER A 248 12.75 5.56 18.38
CA SER A 248 12.42 5.48 19.80
C SER A 248 11.94 4.08 20.15
N GLU A 249 12.08 3.67 21.41
CA GLU A 249 11.64 2.34 21.85
C GLU A 249 10.12 2.22 21.96
N SER A 250 9.43 3.30 22.32
CA SER A 250 7.99 3.30 22.61
C SER A 250 7.21 4.42 21.93
N GLY A 251 7.90 5.40 21.33
CA GLY A 251 7.27 6.51 20.64
C GLY A 251 6.44 6.08 19.44
N PHE A 252 5.53 6.95 19.02
CA PHE A 252 4.83 6.84 17.77
C PHE A 252 4.66 8.22 17.16
N ILE A 253 4.46 8.26 15.84
CA ILE A 253 4.19 9.47 15.09
C ILE A 253 2.95 9.27 14.22
N GLU A 254 2.13 10.32 14.17
CA GLU A 254 0.98 10.41 13.27
C GLU A 254 1.44 11.04 11.94
N GLY A 255 0.87 10.57 10.83
CA GLY A 255 1.23 11.03 9.50
C GLY A 255 0.19 10.63 8.46
N GLU A 256 0.58 10.73 7.21
CA GLU A 256 -0.24 10.42 6.06
C GLU A 256 0.46 9.39 5.19
N LEU A 257 -0.32 8.48 4.62
CA LEU A 257 0.15 7.39 3.78
C LEU A 257 -0.28 7.63 2.34
N TYR A 258 0.67 7.51 1.43
CA TYR A 258 0.48 7.69 -0.01
C TYR A 258 0.97 6.48 -0.76
N THR A 259 0.42 6.22 -1.94
CA THR A 259 1.06 5.37 -2.95
C THR A 259 1.81 6.23 -3.96
N ILE A 260 3.03 5.82 -4.29
CA ILE A 260 3.94 6.54 -5.18
C ILE A 260 4.55 5.60 -6.22
N ASP A 261 5.04 6.18 -7.32
CA ASP A 261 5.84 5.49 -8.32
C ASP A 261 7.35 5.77 -8.15
N ASP A 262 8.17 5.21 -9.03
CA ASP A 262 9.63 5.34 -8.98
C ASP A 262 10.13 6.74 -9.31
N ASN A 263 9.40 7.48 -10.14
CA ASN A 263 9.80 8.83 -10.52
C ASN A 263 9.56 9.77 -9.35
N LEU A 264 8.41 9.62 -8.67
CA LEU A 264 8.08 10.35 -7.47
C LEU A 264 9.01 9.98 -6.31
N LEU A 265 9.38 8.71 -6.16
CA LEU A 265 10.38 8.32 -5.15
C LEU A 265 11.71 9.06 -5.36
N LYS A 266 12.22 9.11 -6.60
CA LYS A 266 13.48 9.80 -6.92
C LYS A 266 13.41 11.30 -6.67
N SER A 267 12.30 11.96 -7.00
CA SER A 267 12.15 13.39 -6.74
C SER A 267 12.06 13.69 -5.24
N THR A 268 11.38 12.83 -4.47
CA THR A 268 11.34 12.94 -3.01
C THR A 268 12.71 12.66 -2.39
N ASP A 269 13.47 11.67 -2.86
CA ASP A 269 14.84 11.40 -2.38
C ASP A 269 15.75 12.62 -2.57
N ALA A 270 15.63 13.31 -3.70
CA ALA A 270 16.37 14.54 -3.98
C ALA A 270 15.95 15.68 -3.05
N LEU A 271 14.63 15.87 -2.84
CA LEU A 271 14.09 16.89 -1.94
C LEU A 271 14.57 16.68 -0.50
N GLU A 272 14.45 15.45 0.00
CA GLU A 272 14.83 15.08 1.37
C GLU A 272 16.35 14.88 1.52
N SER A 273 17.14 15.14 0.48
CA SER A 273 18.60 14.98 0.49
C SER A 273 19.03 13.63 1.07
N ASN A 274 18.40 12.55 0.58
CA ASN A 274 18.60 11.19 1.07
C ASN A 274 20.09 10.80 1.08
N GLY A 275 20.53 10.19 2.19
CA GLY A 275 21.93 9.84 2.47
C GLY A 275 22.73 10.96 3.14
N THR A 276 22.18 12.17 3.28
CA THR A 276 22.86 13.30 3.92
C THR A 276 22.04 13.93 5.04
N LEU A 277 20.90 14.55 4.73
CA LEU A 277 20.02 15.18 5.72
C LEU A 277 19.08 14.15 6.35
N TYR A 278 18.46 13.32 5.51
CA TYR A 278 17.66 12.18 5.91
C TYR A 278 18.24 10.90 5.35
N THR A 279 17.90 9.77 5.96
CA THR A 279 18.09 8.43 5.42
C THR A 279 16.73 7.82 5.18
N ARG A 280 16.51 7.38 3.95
CA ARG A 280 15.33 6.60 3.60
C ARG A 280 15.42 5.21 4.21
N GLU A 281 14.33 4.75 4.80
CA GLU A 281 14.16 3.39 5.29
C GLU A 281 12.71 2.94 5.09
N PHE A 282 12.45 1.65 5.29
CA PHE A 282 11.09 1.15 5.40
C PHE A 282 10.67 0.99 6.85
N THR A 283 9.38 1.15 7.10
CA THR A 283 8.74 0.84 8.37
C THR A 283 7.33 0.29 8.15
N ILE A 284 6.77 -0.35 9.16
CA ILE A 284 5.40 -0.84 9.14
C ILE A 284 4.52 0.21 9.82
N VAL A 285 3.59 0.76 9.04
CA VAL A 285 2.61 1.74 9.51
C VAL A 285 1.22 1.13 9.56
N LYS A 286 0.36 1.64 10.44
CA LYS A 286 -1.04 1.23 10.51
C LYS A 286 -1.93 2.36 10.02
N ASP A 287 -2.80 2.08 9.07
CA ASP A 287 -3.84 3.02 8.66
C ASP A 287 -4.95 3.14 9.73
N LYS A 288 -5.91 4.04 9.52
CA LYS A 288 -7.06 4.23 10.41
C LYS A 288 -7.95 2.99 10.58
N THR A 289 -7.92 2.04 9.65
CA THR A 289 -8.66 0.78 9.75
C THR A 289 -7.92 -0.27 10.60
N GLY A 290 -6.67 0.03 10.98
CA GLY A 290 -5.77 -0.89 11.67
C GLY A 290 -4.98 -1.81 10.74
N LYS A 291 -5.12 -1.65 9.41
CA LYS A 291 -4.41 -2.44 8.42
C LYS A 291 -2.93 -2.01 8.38
N SER A 292 -2.05 -3.00 8.32
CA SER A 292 -0.60 -2.77 8.29
C SER A 292 -0.08 -2.62 6.87
N HIS A 293 0.86 -1.70 6.71
CA HIS A 293 1.47 -1.35 5.44
C HIS A 293 2.97 -1.19 5.61
N LEU A 294 3.76 -1.91 4.82
CA LEU A 294 5.17 -1.58 4.63
C LEU A 294 5.25 -0.28 3.81
N ALA A 295 5.90 0.72 4.36
CA ALA A 295 5.99 2.06 3.77
C ALA A 295 7.38 2.66 3.98
N ILE A 296 7.79 3.49 3.02
CA ILE A 296 8.99 4.29 3.08
C ILE A 296 8.77 5.42 4.09
N ILE A 297 9.80 5.70 4.89
CA ILE A 297 9.90 6.85 5.78
C ILE A 297 11.30 7.46 5.65
N TYR A 298 11.41 8.77 5.79
CA TYR A 298 12.69 9.47 5.88
C TYR A 298 13.04 9.69 7.35
N VAL A 299 14.21 9.25 7.81
CA VAL A 299 14.68 9.42 9.19
C VAL A 299 15.80 10.43 9.22
N TYR A 300 15.76 11.36 10.17
CA TYR A 300 16.70 12.48 10.20
C TYR A 300 18.10 12.04 10.63
N ASN A 301 19.15 12.48 9.92
CA ASN A 301 20.52 12.02 10.16
C ASN A 301 21.31 12.89 11.13
N LYS A 302 20.90 14.13 11.41
CA LYS A 302 21.63 15.04 12.32
C LYS A 302 21.13 14.91 13.75
N ASP A 303 21.86 15.48 14.69
CA ASP A 303 21.46 15.49 16.09
C ASP A 303 20.17 16.29 16.30
N VAL A 304 19.41 15.87 17.30
CA VAL A 304 18.20 16.54 17.78
C VAL A 304 18.34 16.79 19.27
N HIS A 305 17.62 17.77 19.77
CA HIS A 305 17.60 18.12 21.18
C HIS A 305 16.24 17.76 21.79
N GLU A 306 16.22 17.17 22.97
CA GLU A 306 15.00 16.68 23.64
C GLU A 306 13.98 17.80 23.90
N GLU A 307 14.45 19.02 24.17
CA GLU A 307 13.59 20.20 24.34
C GLU A 307 12.78 20.56 23.09
N ASN A 308 13.19 20.08 21.91
CA ASN A 308 12.51 20.33 20.64
C ASN A 308 11.56 19.19 20.24
N LYS A 309 11.33 18.21 21.13
CA LYS A 309 10.38 17.12 20.89
C LYS A 309 8.97 17.66 20.78
N ILE A 310 8.25 17.21 19.75
CA ILE A 310 6.87 17.62 19.47
C ILE A 310 5.98 16.38 19.28
N GLN A 311 4.68 16.52 19.54
CA GLN A 311 3.73 15.41 19.36
C GLN A 311 3.25 15.27 17.91
N SER A 312 3.14 16.37 17.18
CA SER A 312 2.62 16.40 15.80
C SER A 312 3.23 17.60 15.07
N TRP A 313 3.46 17.45 13.76
CA TRP A 313 3.90 18.55 12.90
C TRP A 313 2.76 19.51 12.56
N LYS A 314 1.56 18.98 12.32
CA LYS A 314 0.36 19.81 12.19
C LYS A 314 -0.13 20.17 13.58
N GLU A 315 -0.44 21.45 13.80
CA GLU A 315 -1.25 21.82 14.95
C GLU A 315 -2.56 21.03 14.87
N LYS A 316 -2.90 20.34 15.97
CA LYS A 316 -4.22 19.73 16.09
C LYS A 316 -5.22 20.86 16.22
N THR A 317 -5.71 21.37 15.10
CA THR A 317 -6.96 22.10 15.09
C THR A 317 -8.02 21.12 15.60
N GLU A 318 -8.81 21.48 16.61
CA GLU A 318 -10.01 20.75 17.10
C GLU A 318 -11.09 20.54 16.01
N ASP A 319 -10.70 20.77 14.77
CA ASP A 319 -11.57 20.94 13.65
C ASP A 319 -11.91 19.60 13.03
N ASN A 320 -13.09 19.09 13.40
CA ASN A 320 -13.60 17.81 12.95
C ASN A 320 -14.28 17.87 11.57
N TYR A 321 -14.27 19.01 10.87
CA TYR A 321 -14.92 19.10 9.55
C TYR A 321 -13.94 19.22 8.39
N LEU A 322 -14.37 18.69 7.24
CA LEU A 322 -13.73 18.82 5.95
C LEU A 322 -14.77 19.17 4.88
N TRP A 323 -14.30 19.61 3.72
CA TRP A 323 -15.14 19.84 2.54
C TRP A 323 -15.17 18.60 1.66
N TYR A 324 -16.30 17.90 1.59
CA TYR A 324 -16.50 16.82 0.63
C TYR A 324 -16.96 17.38 -0.72
N ALA A 325 -16.09 17.37 -1.72
CA ALA A 325 -16.41 17.77 -3.09
C ALA A 325 -17.06 16.64 -3.88
N SER A 326 -18.31 16.83 -4.27
CA SER A 326 -19.06 15.93 -5.16
C SER A 326 -19.06 16.43 -6.60
N TYR A 327 -18.99 15.53 -7.56
CA TYR A 327 -19.00 15.83 -9.00
C TYR A 327 -19.96 14.94 -9.80
N GLY A 328 -20.55 13.93 -9.14
CA GLY A 328 -21.54 13.01 -9.71
C GLY A 328 -22.93 13.25 -9.14
N SER A 329 -23.68 12.17 -8.89
CA SER A 329 -25.06 12.28 -8.42
C SER A 329 -25.25 13.02 -7.09
N ASN A 330 -24.22 13.07 -6.23
CA ASN A 330 -24.28 13.78 -4.94
C ASN A 330 -24.22 15.30 -5.08
N LEU A 331 -24.06 15.83 -6.31
CA LEU A 331 -24.34 17.23 -6.62
C LEU A 331 -25.77 17.63 -6.23
N ASN A 332 -26.73 16.69 -6.35
CA ASN A 332 -28.11 16.88 -5.92
C ASN A 332 -28.20 16.78 -4.39
N TYR A 333 -28.74 17.82 -3.75
CA TYR A 333 -28.77 17.93 -2.28
C TYR A 333 -29.55 16.80 -1.62
N ASN A 334 -30.75 16.51 -2.14
CA ASN A 334 -31.64 15.52 -1.53
C ASN A 334 -31.02 14.12 -1.59
N ARG A 335 -30.42 13.77 -2.73
CA ARG A 335 -29.67 12.52 -2.84
C ARG A 335 -28.49 12.45 -1.88
N PHE A 336 -27.76 13.55 -1.70
CA PHE A 336 -26.66 13.57 -0.74
C PHE A 336 -27.15 13.37 0.70
N MET A 337 -28.30 13.95 1.06
CA MET A 337 -28.93 13.75 2.37
C MET A 337 -29.31 12.29 2.64
N ASP A 338 -29.62 11.48 1.62
CA ASP A 338 -29.88 10.03 1.81
C ASP A 338 -28.67 9.31 2.43
N TYR A 339 -27.45 9.70 2.06
CA TYR A 339 -26.22 9.17 2.65
C TYR A 339 -26.00 9.67 4.08
N ILE A 340 -26.22 10.98 4.33
CA ILE A 340 -26.09 11.56 5.68
C ILE A 340 -27.08 10.90 6.65
N ASN A 341 -28.32 10.67 6.22
CA ASN A 341 -29.33 9.99 7.03
C ASN A 341 -29.03 8.51 7.29
N SER A 342 -28.05 7.95 6.59
CA SER A 342 -27.55 6.58 6.80
C SER A 342 -26.26 6.54 7.62
N CYS A 343 -25.72 7.71 8.02
CA CYS A 343 -24.58 7.81 8.92
C CYS A 343 -25.01 7.79 10.39
N ASP A 344 -24.09 7.48 11.29
CA ASP A 344 -24.35 7.55 12.75
C ASP A 344 -24.68 8.99 13.19
N ASP A 345 -23.92 9.97 12.66
CA ASP A 345 -24.24 11.39 12.77
C ASP A 345 -25.05 11.84 11.55
N THR A 346 -26.34 12.07 11.78
CA THR A 346 -27.31 12.49 10.74
C THR A 346 -27.43 14.01 10.61
N THR A 347 -26.55 14.78 11.28
CA THR A 347 -26.56 16.24 11.20
C THR A 347 -26.33 16.70 9.76
N PRO A 348 -27.20 17.56 9.19
CA PRO A 348 -27.00 18.08 7.85
C PRO A 348 -25.67 18.83 7.69
N PRO A 349 -25.13 18.94 6.46
CA PRO A 349 -23.90 19.68 6.21
C PRO A 349 -24.01 21.13 6.69
N ILE A 350 -22.98 21.62 7.37
CA ILE A 350 -22.95 22.99 7.91
C ILE A 350 -23.04 24.02 6.77
N ALA A 351 -22.41 23.70 5.64
CA ALA A 351 -22.38 24.57 4.49
C ALA A 351 -22.32 23.78 3.19
N SER A 352 -22.78 24.41 2.11
CA SER A 352 -22.73 23.87 0.76
C SER A 352 -22.34 24.96 -0.23
N LYS A 353 -21.34 24.70 -1.07
CA LYS A 353 -20.75 25.70 -1.98
C LYS A 353 -20.36 25.08 -3.33
N PRO A 354 -20.32 25.86 -4.42
CA PRO A 354 -19.68 25.43 -5.67
C PRO A 354 -18.18 25.19 -5.46
N VAL A 355 -17.60 24.26 -6.22
CA VAL A 355 -16.15 24.02 -6.28
C VAL A 355 -15.75 23.66 -7.71
N LEU A 356 -14.61 24.17 -8.16
CA LEU A 356 -14.02 23.79 -9.44
C LEU A 356 -12.94 22.73 -9.19
N ILE A 357 -13.00 21.65 -9.96
CA ILE A 357 -12.13 20.48 -9.79
C ILE A 357 -11.29 20.34 -11.07
N ASN A 358 -9.96 20.49 -10.94
CA ASN A 358 -9.02 20.41 -12.06
C ASN A 358 -8.70 18.96 -12.45
N HIS A 359 -9.74 18.17 -12.66
CA HIS A 359 -9.65 16.76 -13.07
C HIS A 359 -10.74 16.50 -14.11
N LYS A 360 -10.43 15.71 -15.14
CA LYS A 360 -11.38 15.40 -16.21
C LYS A 360 -12.52 14.53 -15.68
N LEU A 361 -13.76 14.99 -15.82
CA LEU A 361 -14.96 14.18 -15.57
C LEU A 361 -15.20 13.21 -16.73
N TYR A 362 -15.45 11.94 -16.42
CA TYR A 362 -15.84 10.91 -17.37
C TYR A 362 -16.88 9.95 -16.75
N PHE A 363 -17.47 9.08 -17.58
CA PHE A 363 -18.46 8.10 -17.14
C PHE A 363 -17.99 6.69 -17.45
N ALA A 364 -18.05 5.82 -16.45
CA ALA A 364 -17.48 4.48 -16.54
C ALA A 364 -18.20 3.45 -15.67
N ASN A 365 -17.79 2.19 -15.81
CA ASN A 365 -18.31 1.05 -15.08
C ASN A 365 -19.83 0.82 -15.28
N LYS A 366 -20.41 -0.09 -14.49
CA LYS A 366 -21.84 -0.42 -14.54
C LYS A 366 -22.43 -0.29 -13.15
N SER A 367 -23.62 0.31 -13.06
CA SER A 367 -24.37 0.40 -11.81
C SER A 367 -25.78 -0.17 -11.96
N CYS A 368 -26.12 -1.17 -11.16
CA CYS A 368 -27.47 -1.74 -11.12
C CYS A 368 -28.53 -0.69 -10.76
N LEU A 369 -28.19 0.27 -9.88
CA LEU A 369 -29.03 1.41 -9.53
C LEU A 369 -29.30 2.37 -10.70
N TRP A 370 -28.41 2.39 -11.68
CA TRP A 370 -28.45 3.28 -12.85
C TRP A 370 -28.50 2.47 -14.14
N GLU A 371 -29.41 1.50 -14.21
CA GLU A 371 -29.75 0.77 -15.46
C GLU A 371 -28.55 0.02 -16.08
N ASN A 372 -27.59 -0.39 -15.26
CA ASN A 372 -26.30 -0.98 -15.68
C ASN A 372 -25.48 -0.08 -16.63
N LYS A 373 -25.70 1.23 -16.54
CA LYS A 373 -24.98 2.28 -17.26
C LYS A 373 -23.85 2.88 -16.41
N GLY A 374 -23.07 3.75 -17.04
CA GLY A 374 -21.93 4.40 -16.43
C GLY A 374 -22.29 5.39 -15.33
N VAL A 375 -21.40 5.52 -14.36
CA VAL A 375 -21.47 6.53 -13.30
C VAL A 375 -20.27 7.48 -13.40
N ALA A 376 -20.37 8.64 -12.76
CA ALA A 376 -19.37 9.68 -12.84
C ALA A 376 -18.08 9.30 -12.09
N PHE A 377 -16.93 9.53 -12.73
CA PHE A 377 -15.60 9.50 -12.15
C PHE A 377 -14.84 10.76 -12.56
N ILE A 378 -13.87 11.18 -11.75
CA ILE A 378 -12.83 12.10 -12.21
C ILE A 378 -11.54 11.34 -12.45
N ASP A 379 -10.78 11.73 -13.47
CA ASP A 379 -9.44 11.21 -13.70
C ASP A 379 -8.59 11.46 -12.43
N PRO A 380 -7.94 10.45 -11.85
CA PRO A 380 -7.11 10.65 -10.67
C PRO A 380 -5.94 11.61 -10.91
N LYS A 381 -5.53 11.82 -12.16
CA LYS A 381 -4.49 12.78 -12.53
C LYS A 381 -5.06 14.20 -12.65
N GLU A 382 -4.44 15.14 -11.97
CA GLU A 382 -4.77 16.57 -12.10
C GLU A 382 -4.42 17.06 -13.52
N ASP A 383 -5.36 17.76 -14.16
CA ASP A 383 -5.17 18.50 -15.41
C ASP A 383 -5.74 19.91 -15.28
N LYS A 384 -4.86 20.90 -15.27
CA LYS A 384 -5.21 22.32 -15.12
C LYS A 384 -5.96 22.89 -16.32
N ASN A 385 -5.99 22.20 -17.45
CA ASN A 385 -6.76 22.58 -18.63
C ASN A 385 -8.19 22.04 -18.58
N GLU A 386 -8.48 21.11 -17.68
CA GLU A 386 -9.80 20.55 -17.47
C GLU A 386 -10.46 21.17 -16.24
N VAL A 387 -11.76 21.44 -16.34
CA VAL A 387 -12.55 22.00 -15.24
C VAL A 387 -13.81 21.18 -15.09
N THR A 388 -13.94 20.50 -13.96
CA THR A 388 -15.14 19.79 -13.55
C THR A 388 -15.89 20.61 -12.51
N LEU A 389 -17.16 20.88 -12.79
CA LEU A 389 -18.07 21.56 -11.88
C LEU A 389 -18.49 20.61 -10.76
N GLY A 390 -18.14 20.98 -9.53
CA GLY A 390 -18.50 20.24 -8.33
C GLY A 390 -19.38 21.05 -7.37
N ARG A 391 -19.88 20.35 -6.34
CA ARG A 391 -20.53 20.93 -5.15
C ARG A 391 -19.85 20.35 -3.92
N MET A 392 -19.32 21.20 -3.06
CA MET A 392 -18.69 20.78 -1.81
C MET A 392 -19.62 20.97 -0.61
N TYR A 393 -19.57 20.02 0.32
CA TYR A 393 -20.34 19.99 1.56
C TYR A 393 -19.40 19.99 2.76
N LEU A 394 -19.65 20.88 3.73
CA LEU A 394 -18.89 20.91 4.99
C LEU A 394 -19.51 19.89 5.96
N ILE A 395 -18.83 18.77 6.15
CA ILE A 395 -19.30 17.61 6.93
C ILE A 395 -18.21 17.14 7.89
N THR A 396 -18.58 16.33 8.88
CA THR A 396 -17.58 15.78 9.80
C THR A 396 -16.68 14.75 9.09
N LYS A 397 -15.46 14.56 9.60
CA LYS A 397 -14.53 13.54 9.11
C LYS A 397 -15.14 12.13 9.22
N ASP A 398 -15.91 11.87 10.27
CA ASP A 398 -16.59 10.59 10.49
C ASP A 398 -17.71 10.36 9.46
N GLN A 399 -18.54 11.38 9.19
CA GLN A 399 -19.54 11.32 8.11
C GLN A 399 -18.86 11.01 6.78
N PHE A 400 -17.75 11.67 6.46
CA PHE A 400 -17.02 11.43 5.21
C PHE A 400 -16.56 9.97 5.06
N GLU A 401 -15.98 9.37 6.11
CA GLU A 401 -15.54 7.97 6.08
C GLU A 401 -16.73 6.99 6.00
N GLN A 402 -17.86 7.28 6.62
CA GLN A 402 -19.07 6.45 6.48
C GLN A 402 -19.68 6.53 5.07
N ILE A 403 -19.72 7.74 4.49
CA ILE A 403 -20.16 7.95 3.10
C ILE A 403 -19.26 7.15 2.13
N LYS A 404 -17.95 7.11 2.38
CA LYS A 404 -17.02 6.27 1.60
C LYS A 404 -17.42 4.80 1.62
N GLN A 405 -17.74 4.27 2.79
CA GLN A 405 -18.13 2.87 2.94
C GLN A 405 -19.45 2.57 2.20
N LEU A 406 -20.42 3.50 2.26
CA LEU A 406 -21.71 3.37 1.58
C LEU A 406 -21.61 3.47 0.05
N GLU A 407 -20.71 4.30 -0.48
CA GLU A 407 -20.41 4.38 -1.92
C GLU A 407 -19.79 3.07 -2.46
N GLY A 408 -19.20 2.26 -1.57
CA GLY A 408 -18.69 0.93 -1.85
C GLY A 408 -17.35 0.91 -2.58
N SER A 409 -16.93 -0.28 -2.99
CA SER A 409 -15.58 -0.55 -3.53
C SER A 409 -15.31 0.02 -4.93
N LYS A 410 -16.29 0.71 -5.55
CA LYS A 410 -16.15 1.33 -6.87
C LYS A 410 -15.24 2.55 -6.86
N TYR A 411 -15.19 3.26 -5.73
CA TYR A 411 -14.28 4.38 -5.55
C TYR A 411 -13.30 3.97 -4.47
N GLN A 412 -12.05 3.68 -4.81
CA GLN A 412 -11.06 3.19 -3.85
C GLN A 412 -10.03 4.24 -3.44
N ASN A 413 -9.99 5.36 -4.17
CA ASN A 413 -9.03 6.43 -3.98
C ASN A 413 -9.69 7.63 -3.29
N LYS A 414 -8.96 8.26 -2.36
CA LYS A 414 -9.31 9.57 -1.77
C LYS A 414 -8.39 10.60 -2.43
N VAL A 415 -8.97 11.60 -3.09
CA VAL A 415 -8.22 12.67 -3.74
C VAL A 415 -8.38 13.95 -2.94
N ARG A 416 -7.26 14.62 -2.65
CA ARG A 416 -7.26 15.94 -1.99
C ARG A 416 -7.19 17.03 -3.07
N LEU A 417 -8.16 17.93 -3.09
CA LEU A 417 -8.37 18.94 -4.14
C LEU A 417 -7.88 20.34 -3.74
N GLY A 418 -7.21 20.47 -2.60
CA GLY A 418 -6.81 21.74 -2.01
C GLY A 418 -7.58 22.05 -0.74
N ALA A 419 -7.54 23.30 -0.28
CA ALA A 419 -8.17 23.74 0.96
C ALA A 419 -9.06 24.97 0.74
N TYR A 420 -10.15 25.06 1.51
CA TYR A 420 -11.01 26.24 1.55
C TYR A 420 -11.31 26.59 3.00
N ASP A 421 -11.08 27.85 3.37
CA ASP A 421 -11.31 28.37 4.72
C ASP A 421 -10.57 27.54 5.81
N GLY A 422 -9.30 27.23 5.54
CA GLY A 422 -8.44 26.45 6.44
C GLY A 422 -8.70 24.93 6.44
N ARG A 423 -9.69 24.43 5.69
CA ARG A 423 -10.14 23.03 5.74
C ARG A 423 -9.85 22.30 4.44
N GLU A 424 -9.47 21.02 4.54
CA GLU A 424 -9.21 20.19 3.36
C GLU A 424 -10.48 19.99 2.52
N ILE A 425 -10.33 20.08 1.19
CA ILE A 425 -11.32 19.68 0.20
C ILE A 425 -10.91 18.31 -0.30
N VAL A 426 -11.80 17.34 -0.16
CA VAL A 426 -11.53 15.94 -0.50
C VAL A 426 -12.67 15.36 -1.33
N THR A 427 -12.33 14.38 -2.15
CA THR A 427 -13.31 13.61 -2.92
C THR A 427 -12.89 12.15 -3.02
N PHE A 428 -13.74 11.33 -3.64
CA PHE A 428 -13.48 9.94 -3.94
C PHE A 428 -13.42 9.75 -5.44
N THR A 429 -12.49 8.94 -5.94
CA THR A 429 -12.50 8.40 -7.31
C THR A 429 -11.86 7.01 -7.30
N ASP A 430 -11.50 6.46 -8.45
CA ASP A 430 -10.70 5.24 -8.54
C ASP A 430 -9.19 5.57 -8.69
N TYR A 431 -8.32 4.57 -8.53
CA TYR A 431 -6.88 4.76 -8.71
C TYR A 431 -6.47 4.93 -10.16
N GLU A 432 -7.28 4.43 -11.09
CA GLU A 432 -7.01 4.39 -12.53
C GLU A 432 -8.27 4.75 -13.31
N VAL A 433 -8.10 5.06 -14.59
CA VAL A 433 -9.22 5.34 -15.49
C VAL A 433 -9.93 4.02 -15.79
N ASN A 434 -11.24 3.99 -15.51
CA ASN A 434 -12.07 2.81 -15.71
C ASN A 434 -12.55 2.66 -17.15
N GLU A 435 -13.01 1.45 -17.50
CA GLU A 435 -13.66 1.20 -18.80
C GLU A 435 -14.91 2.09 -18.93
N GLU A 436 -14.87 2.97 -19.93
CA GLU A 436 -15.92 3.96 -20.13
C GLU A 436 -17.25 3.32 -20.52
N ASN A 437 -18.32 3.90 -20.01
CA ASN A 437 -19.69 3.49 -20.29
C ASN A 437 -20.58 4.72 -20.22
N ILE A 438 -21.47 4.87 -21.20
CA ILE A 438 -22.39 6.00 -21.23
C ILE A 438 -23.33 5.95 -20.01
N PRO A 439 -23.65 7.10 -19.38
CA PRO A 439 -24.59 7.16 -18.27
C PRO A 439 -26.03 6.95 -18.74
N SER A 440 -26.94 6.63 -17.82
CA SER A 440 -28.38 6.62 -18.13
C SER A 440 -28.95 8.04 -18.10
N GLU A 441 -30.03 8.28 -18.85
CA GLU A 441 -30.71 9.58 -18.87
C GLU A 441 -31.14 9.99 -17.46
N ARG A 442 -31.68 9.04 -16.68
CA ARG A 442 -32.05 9.25 -15.29
C ARG A 442 -30.87 9.72 -14.43
N TYR A 443 -29.68 9.16 -14.64
CA TYR A 443 -28.48 9.58 -13.90
C TYR A 443 -28.06 11.01 -14.26
N VAL A 444 -28.07 11.31 -15.57
CA VAL A 444 -27.74 12.65 -16.10
C VAL A 444 -28.71 13.70 -15.55
N GLU A 445 -30.02 13.42 -15.51
CA GLU A 445 -31.02 14.34 -14.95
C GLU A 445 -30.76 14.71 -13.48
N ILE A 446 -30.30 13.76 -12.68
CA ILE A 446 -29.94 13.99 -11.27
C ILE A 446 -28.74 14.93 -11.17
N ILE A 447 -27.71 14.71 -11.99
CA ILE A 447 -26.53 15.59 -12.07
C ILE A 447 -26.95 17.00 -12.52
N GLN A 448 -27.79 17.11 -13.55
CA GLN A 448 -28.30 18.40 -14.02
C GLN A 448 -29.08 19.16 -12.93
N LYS A 449 -29.92 18.46 -12.16
CA LYS A 449 -30.63 19.06 -11.02
C LYS A 449 -29.65 19.60 -9.98
N GLY A 450 -28.65 18.80 -9.61
CA GLY A 450 -27.60 19.21 -8.67
C GLY A 450 -26.76 20.39 -9.14
N LEU A 451 -26.36 20.43 -10.42
CA LEU A 451 -25.64 21.56 -10.98
C LEU A 451 -26.47 22.84 -10.95
N ARG A 452 -27.76 22.79 -11.31
CA ARG A 452 -28.66 23.95 -11.24
C ARG A 452 -28.93 24.42 -9.81
N GLU A 453 -28.99 23.50 -8.84
CA GLU A 453 -29.09 23.86 -7.42
C GLU A 453 -27.85 24.62 -6.92
N THR A 454 -26.67 24.25 -7.44
CA THR A 454 -25.37 24.76 -6.98
C THR A 454 -24.98 26.07 -7.68
N TYR A 455 -25.10 26.09 -9.01
CA TYR A 455 -24.66 27.18 -9.88
C TYR A 455 -25.89 27.95 -10.38
N LYS A 456 -26.43 28.81 -9.52
CA LYS A 456 -27.65 29.60 -9.82
C LYS A 456 -27.52 30.52 -11.02
N ASN A 457 -26.29 30.83 -11.43
CA ASN A 457 -25.95 31.66 -12.58
C ASN A 457 -25.91 30.88 -13.90
N LEU A 458 -25.89 29.55 -13.89
CA LEU A 458 -25.91 28.74 -15.10
C LEU A 458 -27.35 28.47 -15.56
N SER A 459 -27.62 28.73 -16.83
CA SER A 459 -28.87 28.38 -17.48
C SER A 459 -29.01 26.87 -17.65
N LYS A 460 -30.25 26.40 -17.83
CA LYS A 460 -30.52 24.99 -18.15
C LYS A 460 -29.76 24.54 -19.40
N LYS A 461 -29.62 25.41 -20.40
CA LYS A 461 -28.93 25.12 -21.67
C LYS A 461 -27.44 24.90 -21.44
N GLU A 462 -26.78 25.79 -20.70
CA GLU A 462 -25.35 25.66 -20.38
C GLU A 462 -25.03 24.39 -19.59
N VAL A 463 -25.90 24.00 -18.64
CA VAL A 463 -25.73 22.76 -17.88
C VAL A 463 -25.84 21.52 -18.77
N VAL A 464 -26.77 21.52 -19.73
CA VAL A 464 -26.92 20.43 -20.71
C VAL A 464 -25.69 20.37 -21.61
N GLU A 465 -25.27 21.50 -22.19
CA GLU A 465 -24.09 21.58 -23.06
C GLU A 465 -22.81 21.14 -22.33
N TYR A 466 -22.64 21.53 -21.06
CA TYR A 466 -21.52 21.11 -20.21
C TYR A 466 -21.42 19.58 -20.07
N LEU A 467 -22.55 18.90 -19.81
CA LEU A 467 -22.58 17.45 -19.65
C LEU A 467 -22.47 16.75 -21.00
N ASP A 468 -23.16 17.23 -22.03
CA ASP A 468 -23.12 16.66 -23.37
C ASP A 468 -21.70 16.68 -23.92
N CYS A 469 -20.93 17.75 -23.71
CA CYS A 469 -19.51 17.79 -24.09
C CYS A 469 -18.68 16.70 -23.41
N ARG A 470 -19.00 16.31 -22.17
CA ARG A 470 -18.25 15.29 -21.40
C ARG A 470 -18.74 13.87 -21.66
N ILE A 471 -20.01 13.70 -22.05
CA ILE A 471 -20.58 12.43 -22.47
C ILE A 471 -20.14 12.11 -23.91
N ASN A 472 -20.14 13.11 -24.79
CA ASN A 472 -19.95 12.95 -26.24
C ASN A 472 -18.54 13.25 -26.77
N ARG A 473 -17.64 13.94 -26.03
CA ARG A 473 -16.21 14.05 -26.40
C ARG A 473 -15.61 12.67 -26.72
N ASN A 474 -16.10 11.64 -26.02
CA ASN A 474 -15.63 10.26 -26.15
C ASN A 474 -16.10 9.54 -27.43
N ILE A 475 -17.05 10.12 -28.20
CA ILE A 475 -17.44 9.58 -29.52
C ILE A 475 -16.52 10.13 -30.62
N ALA A 476 -16.13 11.41 -30.54
CA ALA A 476 -15.25 12.05 -31.51
C ALA A 476 -13.82 11.47 -31.47
N ASP A 477 -13.26 11.26 -30.27
CA ASP A 477 -11.91 10.67 -30.12
C ASP A 477 -11.86 9.20 -30.58
N LYS A 478 -12.98 8.46 -30.50
CA LYS A 478 -13.09 7.09 -31.03
C LYS A 478 -13.27 7.06 -32.55
N ALA A 479 -13.96 8.04 -33.13
CA ALA A 479 -14.17 8.14 -34.57
C ALA A 479 -12.90 8.55 -35.34
N GLU A 480 -11.95 9.24 -34.72
CA GLU A 480 -10.62 9.52 -35.30
C GLU A 480 -9.64 8.35 -35.16
N SER A 481 -9.97 7.32 -34.36
CA SER A 481 -9.13 6.13 -34.12
C SER A 481 -9.53 4.88 -34.90
N ILE A 482 -10.56 4.98 -35.76
CA ILE A 482 -11.01 3.95 -36.73
C ILE A 482 -10.66 4.46 -38.12
#